data_AF-A0A8S2SVJ2-F1
#
_entry.id   AF-A0A8S2SVJ2-F1
#
_cell.length_a   1.000
_cell.length_b   1.000
_cell.length_c   1.000
_cell.angle_alpha   90.00
_cell.angle_beta   90.00
_cell.angle_gamma   90.00
#
_symmetry.space_group_name_H-M   'P 1'
#
loop_
_entity.id
_entity.type
_entity.pdbx_description
1 polymer ?
#
loop_
_entity_poly.entity_id
_entity_poly.type
_entity_poly.pdbx_seq_one_letter_code
_entity_poly.pdbx_strand_id
1 'polypeptide(L)'
;MSINLAAESLAVITDENIYTTQPSPPVAALLRISPIAYFYSNHSPSVRIEVITHCVRAMFGQEISIENFVIYVELLVNALNGRAKEKILQPMQIP
;
A
#
# COMPACT_ATOMS: atom_id res chain seq x y z
N MET A 1 -17.95 14.61 -25.31
CA MET A 1 -18.25 15.32 -24.05
C MET A 1 -18.08 14.30 -22.95
N SER A 2 -16.88 14.24 -22.36
CA SER A 2 -16.44 13.08 -21.57
C SER A 2 -16.64 13.40 -20.09
N ILE A 3 -17.56 12.69 -19.46
CA ILE A 3 -17.83 12.79 -18.02
C ILE A 3 -16.71 12.00 -17.32
N ASN A 4 -16.00 12.68 -16.41
CA ASN A 4 -14.92 12.15 -15.59
C ASN A 4 -15.48 11.09 -14.62
N LEU A 5 -15.49 9.83 -15.06
CA LEU A 5 -15.95 8.66 -14.30
C LEU A 5 -15.20 8.43 -12.96
N ALA A 6 -14.07 9.10 -12.74
CA ALA A 6 -13.24 8.95 -11.55
C ALA A 6 -13.70 9.79 -10.34
N ALA A 7 -14.57 10.80 -10.55
CA ALA A 7 -14.99 11.71 -9.48
C ALA A 7 -16.29 11.26 -8.78
N GLU A 8 -17.13 10.46 -9.42
CA GLU A 8 -18.44 10.07 -8.88
C GLU A 8 -18.35 8.91 -7.87
N SER A 9 -17.25 8.17 -7.82
CA SER A 9 -17.12 7.05 -6.87
C SER A 9 -16.77 7.46 -5.44
N LEU A 10 -16.59 8.76 -5.16
CA LEU A 10 -16.16 9.29 -3.86
C LEU A 10 -17.27 10.01 -3.07
N ALA A 11 -18.46 10.21 -3.64
CA ALA A 11 -19.48 11.10 -3.07
C ALA A 11 -20.74 10.39 -2.52
N VAL A 12 -20.68 9.08 -2.23
CA VAL A 12 -21.82 8.35 -1.63
C VAL A 12 -21.37 7.58 -0.40
N ILE A 13 -20.89 8.28 0.63
CA ILE A 13 -20.88 7.78 2.02
C ILE A 13 -21.05 8.99 2.94
N THR A 14 -22.31 9.40 3.15
CA THR A 14 -22.69 10.28 4.27
C THR A 14 -23.60 9.49 5.21
N ASP A 15 -23.45 9.83 6.49
CA ASP A 15 -24.06 9.26 7.70
C ASP A 15 -23.39 8.01 8.29
N GLU A 16 -22.99 8.17 9.56
CA GLU A 16 -22.24 7.26 10.43
C GLU A 16 -20.72 7.25 10.24
N ASN A 17 -20.11 8.27 10.83
CA ASN A 17 -18.68 8.46 11.01
C ASN A 17 -18.08 7.44 12.00
N ILE A 18 -18.22 6.14 11.74
CA ILE A 18 -17.31 5.14 12.28
C ILE A 18 -16.06 5.27 11.42
N TYR A 19 -15.15 6.17 11.82
CA TYR A 19 -13.76 6.04 11.43
C TYR A 19 -13.32 4.64 11.85
N THR A 20 -13.46 3.68 10.94
CA THR A 20 -12.85 2.37 11.06
C THR A 20 -11.37 2.63 10.86
N THR A 21 -10.72 3.11 11.92
CA THR A 21 -9.28 3.15 12.06
C THR A 21 -8.84 1.70 12.08
N GLN A 22 -8.76 1.10 10.89
CA GLN A 22 -8.23 -0.24 10.73
C GLN A 22 -6.87 -0.25 11.43
N PRO A 23 -6.66 -1.14 12.41
CA PRO A 23 -5.45 -1.12 13.21
C PRO A 23 -4.23 -1.18 12.29
N SER A 24 -3.29 -0.27 12.53
CA SER A 24 -1.99 -0.35 11.89
C SER A 24 -1.31 -1.64 12.35
N PRO A 25 -0.68 -2.38 11.42
CA PRO A 25 0.00 -3.61 11.78
C PRO A 25 1.15 -3.34 12.77
N PRO A 26 1.44 -4.25 13.70
CA PRO A 26 2.65 -4.15 14.52
C PRO A 26 3.88 -4.13 13.60
N VAL A 27 4.91 -3.34 13.90
CA VAL A 27 6.08 -3.14 13.02
C VAL A 27 6.71 -4.46 12.58
N ALA A 28 6.74 -5.47 13.46
CA ALA A 28 7.26 -6.80 13.15
C ALA A 28 6.49 -7.53 12.02
N ALA A 29 5.22 -7.18 11.78
CA ALA A 29 4.44 -7.72 10.68
C ALA A 29 4.93 -7.23 9.32
N LEU A 30 5.42 -5.98 9.22
CA LEU A 30 5.96 -5.43 7.96
C LEU A 30 7.15 -6.25 7.46
N LEU A 31 8.01 -6.70 8.38
CA LEU A 31 9.18 -7.53 8.05
C LEU A 31 8.81 -8.86 7.39
N ARG A 32 7.59 -9.38 7.61
CA ARG A 32 7.17 -10.67 7.04
C ARG A 32 6.91 -10.59 5.53
N ILE A 33 6.70 -9.39 4.99
CA ILE A 33 6.40 -9.20 3.57
C ILE A 33 7.58 -8.68 2.75
N SER A 34 8.75 -8.46 3.37
CA SER A 34 9.96 -8.02 2.67
C SER A 34 10.35 -8.89 1.46
N PRO A 35 10.17 -10.24 1.48
CA PRO A 35 10.47 -11.07 0.31
C PRO A 35 9.68 -10.68 -0.96
N ILE A 36 8.47 -10.11 -0.82
CA ILE A 36 7.68 -9.64 -1.96
C ILE A 36 8.45 -8.58 -2.74
N ALA A 37 9.14 -7.67 -2.05
CA ALA A 37 9.94 -6.62 -2.69
C ALA A 37 11.06 -7.22 -3.58
N TYR A 38 11.69 -8.31 -3.14
CA TYR A 38 12.75 -8.97 -3.90
C TYR A 38 12.21 -9.70 -5.13
N PHE A 39 11.23 -10.60 -4.93
CA PHE A 39 10.69 -11.44 -6.00
C PHE A 39 9.86 -10.67 -7.02
N TYR A 40 9.21 -9.58 -6.61
CA TYR A 40 8.32 -8.78 -7.47
C TYR A 40 8.89 -7.40 -7.83
N SER A 41 10.20 -7.19 -7.66
CA SER A 41 10.90 -5.93 -7.93
C SER A 41 10.73 -5.39 -9.36
N ASN A 42 10.64 -6.30 -10.34
CA ASN A 42 10.50 -5.98 -11.77
C ASN A 42 9.04 -5.99 -12.27
N HIS A 43 8.08 -6.24 -11.40
CA HIS A 43 6.65 -6.28 -11.77
C HIS A 43 6.02 -4.88 -11.70
N SER A 44 4.80 -4.72 -12.20
CA SER A 44 4.07 -3.46 -12.04
C SER A 44 3.64 -3.24 -10.58
N PRO A 45 3.41 -1.98 -10.16
CA PRO A 45 2.84 -1.69 -8.83
C PRO A 45 1.51 -2.40 -8.58
N SER A 46 0.65 -2.52 -9.60
CA SER A 46 -0.65 -3.22 -9.49
C SER A 46 -0.49 -4.69 -9.09
N VAL A 47 0.42 -5.42 -9.73
CA VAL A 47 0.70 -6.83 -9.40
C VAL A 47 1.25 -6.95 -7.98
N ARG A 48 2.12 -6.03 -7.55
CA ARG A 48 2.62 -6.04 -6.17
C ARG A 48 1.52 -5.79 -5.15
N ILE A 49 0.64 -4.82 -5.39
CA ILE A 49 -0.48 -4.51 -4.49
C ILE A 49 -1.40 -5.72 -4.35
N GLU A 50 -1.68 -6.44 -5.44
CA GLU A 50 -2.49 -7.67 -5.41
C GLU A 50 -1.85 -8.75 -4.52
N VAL A 51 -0.55 -9.03 -4.73
CA VAL A 51 0.20 -10.02 -3.94
C VAL A 51 0.28 -9.61 -2.47
N ILE A 52 0.59 -8.34 -2.17
CA ILE A 52 0.61 -7.80 -0.81
C ILE A 52 -0.76 -7.99 -0.15
N THR A 53 -1.83 -7.61 -0.84
CA THR A 53 -3.19 -7.75 -0.33
C THR A 53 -3.48 -9.21 0.02
N HIS A 54 -3.22 -10.13 -0.92
CA HIS A 54 -3.44 -11.56 -0.69
C HIS A 54 -2.65 -12.08 0.53
N CYS A 55 -1.36 -11.76 0.63
CA CYS A 55 -0.51 -12.19 1.75
C CYS A 55 -0.93 -11.58 3.09
N VAL A 56 -1.24 -10.28 3.13
CA VAL A 56 -1.65 -9.58 4.36
C VAL A 56 -2.98 -10.12 4.86
N ARG A 57 -3.95 -10.32 3.96
CA ARG A 57 -5.25 -10.91 4.32
C ARG A 57 -5.11 -12.33 4.84
N ALA A 58 -4.24 -13.15 4.24
CA ALA A 58 -3.98 -14.51 4.69
C ALA A 58 -3.33 -14.57 6.08
N MET A 59 -2.45 -13.61 6.41
CA MET A 59 -1.73 -13.59 7.69
C MET A 59 -2.48 -12.88 8.83
N PHE A 60 -3.23 -11.83 8.51
CA PHE A 60 -3.76 -10.89 9.51
C PHE A 60 -5.26 -10.60 9.39
N GLY A 61 -5.94 -11.17 8.39
CA GLY A 61 -7.37 -10.98 8.19
C GLY A 61 -7.75 -9.65 7.52
N GLN A 62 -9.06 -9.36 7.51
CA GLN A 62 -9.64 -8.21 6.79
C GLN A 62 -9.55 -6.87 7.55
N GLU A 63 -9.20 -6.92 8.83
CA GLU A 63 -9.26 -5.76 9.72
C GLU A 63 -8.01 -4.87 9.66
N ILE A 64 -6.89 -5.40 9.15
CA ILE A 64 -5.62 -4.66 9.09
C ILE A 64 -5.52 -3.84 7.80
N SER A 65 -5.08 -2.59 7.91
CA SER A 65 -4.82 -1.76 6.73
C SER A 65 -3.64 -2.33 5.92
N ILE A 66 -3.82 -2.43 4.60
CA ILE A 66 -2.79 -2.85 3.65
C ILE A 66 -1.84 -1.71 3.24
N GLU A 67 -2.19 -0.46 3.53
CA GLU A 67 -1.48 0.72 3.02
C GLU A 67 -0.03 0.78 3.50
N ASN A 68 0.20 0.58 4.80
CA ASN A 68 1.54 0.57 5.38
C ASN A 68 2.43 -0.54 4.80
N PHE A 69 1.84 -1.68 4.46
CA PHE A 69 2.54 -2.78 3.80
C PHE A 69 2.92 -2.44 2.36
N VAL A 70 2.01 -1.79 1.62
CA VAL A 70 2.27 -1.31 0.25
C VAL A 70 3.40 -0.29 0.26
N ILE A 71 3.32 0.74 1.11
CA ILE A 71 4.37 1.76 1.23
C ILE A 71 5.71 1.09 1.55
N TYR A 72 5.74 0.22 2.56
CA TYR A 72 6.96 -0.49 2.96
C TYR A 72 7.59 -1.28 1.81
N VAL A 73 6.81 -2.06 1.06
CA VAL A 73 7.33 -2.84 -0.07
C VAL A 73 7.81 -1.94 -1.21
N GLU A 74 7.08 -0.88 -1.55
CA GLU A 74 7.49 0.04 -2.61
C GLU A 74 8.81 0.74 -2.27
N LEU A 75 9.05 1.10 -1.01
CA LEU A 75 10.34 1.65 -0.58
C LEU A 75 11.48 0.66 -0.81
N LEU A 76 11.28 -0.62 -0.45
CA LEU A 76 12.26 -1.67 -0.67
C LEU A 76 12.51 -1.95 -2.15
N VAL A 77 11.45 -1.99 -2.98
CA VAL A 77 11.58 -2.18 -4.43
C VAL A 77 12.39 -1.05 -5.05
N ASN A 78 12.12 0.20 -4.66
CA ASN A 78 12.89 1.33 -5.15
C ASN A 78 14.37 1.27 -4.70
N ALA A 79 14.64 0.81 -3.48
CA ALA A 79 16.00 0.61 -2.99
C ALA A 79 16.74 -0.51 -3.75
N LEU A 80 16.08 -1.65 -3.97
CA LEU A 80 16.63 -2.78 -4.74
C LEU A 80 16.90 -2.40 -6.20
N ASN A 81 16.08 -1.52 -6.78
CA ASN A 81 16.27 -0.97 -8.11
C ASN A 81 17.31 0.17 -8.15
N GLY A 82 18.10 0.36 -7.09
CA GLY A 82 19.23 1.30 -7.05
C GLY A 82 18.83 2.77 -7.04
N ARG A 83 17.59 3.11 -6.66
CA ARG A 83 17.20 4.52 -6.54
C ARG A 83 17.93 5.17 -5.37
N ALA A 84 18.35 6.41 -5.57
CA ALA A 84 18.92 7.23 -4.51
C ALA A 84 17.88 7.47 -3.39
N LYS A 85 18.33 7.51 -2.14
CA LYS A 85 17.50 7.66 -0.94
C LYS A 85 16.51 8.82 -1.08
N GLU A 86 16.97 9.96 -1.58
CA GLU A 86 16.16 11.18 -1.72
C GLU A 86 14.96 10.95 -2.64
N LYS A 87 15.14 10.20 -3.73
CA LYS A 87 14.06 9.84 -4.67
C LYS A 87 13.10 8.80 -4.09
N ILE A 88 13.57 7.96 -3.17
CA ILE A 88 12.75 6.96 -2.48
C ILE A 88 11.81 7.64 -1.49
N LEU A 89 12.28 8.67 -0.79
CA LEU A 89 11.54 9.34 0.29
C LEU A 89 10.56 10.42 -0.19
N GLN A 90 10.68 10.90 -1.44
CA GLN A 90 9.80 11.93 -2.02
C GLN A 90 8.29 11.67 -1.84
N PRO A 91 7.76 10.45 -2.05
CA PRO A 91 6.33 10.17 -1.86
C PRO A 91 5.85 10.27 -0.40
N MET A 92 6.77 10.30 0.57
CA MET A 92 6.46 10.39 2.00
C MET A 92 6.53 11.83 2.55
N GLN A 93 6.92 12.80 1.71
CA GLN A 93 6.91 14.21 2.09
C GLN A 93 5.48 14.76 1.97
N ILE A 94 4.69 14.59 3.02
CA ILE A 94 3.43 15.31 3.22
C ILE A 94 3.80 16.75 3.63
N PRO A 95 3.20 17.80 3.04
CA PRO A 95 3.40 19.19 3.49
C PRO A 95 2.91 19.42 4.93
#